data_AF-A0A533QI70-F1
#
_entry.id   AF-A0A533QI70-F1
#
_cell.length_a   1.000
_cell.length_b   1.000
_cell.length_c   1.000
_cell.angle_alpha   90.00
_cell.angle_beta   90.00
_cell.angle_gamma   90.00
#
_symmetry.space_group_name_H-M   'P 1'
#
loop_
_entity.id
_entity.type
_entity.pdbx_description
1 polymer ?
#
loop_
_entity_poly.entity_id
_entity_poly.type
_entity_poly.pdbx_seq_one_letter_code
_entity_poly.pdbx_strand_id
1 'polypeptide(L)' 'MEPVHIHVRKGPNRAKFWIKPFVSLEYNYGFSSKELSEFRKVIENKSKLIEEKWNEHFNI' A
#
# COMPACT_ATOMS: atom_id res chain seq x y z
N MET A 1 12.92 1.01 -11.53
CA MET A 1 12.06 0.31 -10.56
C MET A 1 10.97 1.24 -10.13
N GLU A 2 9.77 0.73 -9.86
CA GLU A 2 8.75 1.56 -9.20
C GLU A 2 9.15 1.87 -7.76
N PRO A 3 8.65 2.98 -7.18
CA PRO A 3 8.76 3.25 -5.74
C PRO A 3 8.10 2.17 -4.87
N VAL A 4 8.43 2.14 -3.57
CA VAL A 4 7.83 1.20 -2.60
C VAL A 4 6.31 1.38 -2.55
N HIS A 5 5.57 0.29 -2.79
CA HIS A 5 4.11 0.30 -2.82
C HIS A 5 3.49 -1.02 -2.37
N ILE A 6 2.18 -0.97 -2.08
CA ILE A 6 1.36 -2.16 -1.78
C ILE A 6 0.07 -2.17 -2.60
N HIS A 7 -0.35 -3.37 -2.99
CA HIS A 7 -1.69 -3.64 -3.52
C HIS A 7 -2.60 -4.26 -2.45
N VAL A 8 -3.79 -3.69 -2.27
CA VAL A 8 -4.88 -4.27 -1.48
C VAL A 8 -5.88 -4.93 -2.44
N ARG A 9 -6.28 -6.17 -2.16
CA ARG A 9 -7.17 -6.97 -3.02
C ARG A 9 -8.26 -7.65 -2.19
N LYS A 10 -9.52 -7.56 -2.62
CA LYS A 10 -10.68 -8.25 -2.00
C LYS A 10 -11.72 -8.59 -3.09
N GLY A 11 -11.84 -9.85 -3.48
CA GLY A 11 -12.73 -10.26 -4.58
C GLY A 11 -12.36 -9.54 -5.90
N PRO A 12 -13.27 -8.78 -6.53
CA PRO A 12 -12.96 -7.94 -7.69
C PRO A 12 -12.26 -6.61 -7.33
N ASN A 13 -12.31 -6.19 -6.06
CA ASN A 13 -11.84 -4.87 -5.63
C ASN A 13 -10.31 -4.80 -5.54
N ARG A 14 -9.73 -3.67 -5.96
CA ARG A 14 -8.27 -3.45 -6.03
C ARG A 14 -7.94 -2.01 -5.61
N ALA A 15 -6.88 -1.84 -4.83
CA ALA A 15 -6.30 -0.53 -4.56
C ALA A 15 -4.77 -0.63 -4.54
N LYS A 16 -4.09 0.46 -4.87
CA LYS A 16 -2.63 0.59 -4.74
C LYS A 16 -2.29 1.80 -3.88
N PHE A 17 -1.34 1.62 -2.98
CA PHE A 17 -0.81 2.67 -2.12
C PHE A 17 0.70 2.81 -2.32
N TRP A 18 1.16 4.03 -2.54
CA TRP A 18 2.56 4.40 -2.39
C TRP A 18 2.90 4.50 -0.90
N ILE A 19 4.13 4.12 -0.51
CA ILE A 19 4.59 4.20 0.88
C ILE A 19 5.42 5.47 1.13
N LYS A 20 6.22 5.89 0.15
CA LYS A 20 7.08 7.08 0.24
C LYS A 20 6.63 8.20 -0.70
N PRO A 21 6.78 9.48 -0.29
CA PRO A 21 7.29 9.96 1.00
C PRO A 21 6.30 9.77 2.17
N PHE A 22 5.04 9.49 1.89
CA PHE A 22 4.01 9.14 2.85
C PHE A 22 2.99 8.20 2.20
N VAL A 23 2.21 7.50 3.03
CA VAL A 23 1.21 6.57 2.52
C VAL A 23 0.13 7.32 1.75
N SER A 24 0.00 7.04 0.46
CA SER A 24 -0.96 7.72 -0.42
C SER A 24 -1.60 6.74 -1.39
N LEU A 25 -2.89 6.93 -1.63
CA LEU A 25 -3.66 6.11 -2.57
C LEU A 25 -3.33 6.55 -3.99
N GLU A 26 -2.93 5.59 -4.85
CA GLU A 26 -2.80 5.82 -6.29
C GLU A 26 -4.12 5.59 -7.01
N TYR A 27 -4.70 4.40 -6.83
CA TYR A 27 -5.97 4.04 -7.44
C TYR A 27 -6.82 3.22 -6.48
N ASN A 28 -8.13 3.30 -6.67
CA ASN A 28 -9.12 2.48 -6.00
C ASN A 28 -10.20 2.03 -6.98
N TYR A 29 -10.42 0.72 -7.03
CA TYR A 29 -11.51 0.07 -7.72
C TYR A 29 -12.34 -0.71 -6.69
N GLY A 30 -13.50 -0.14 -6.32
CA GLY A 30 -14.54 -0.84 -5.57
C GLY A 30 -14.46 -0.79 -4.04
N PHE A 31 -13.42 -0.19 -3.43
CA PHE A 31 -13.42 0.02 -1.97
C PHE A 31 -14.10 1.32 -1.57
N SER A 32 -14.75 1.31 -0.41
CA SER A 32 -15.32 2.51 0.21
C SER A 32 -14.24 3.41 0.81
N SER A 33 -14.52 4.70 0.99
CA SER A 33 -13.61 5.65 1.65
C SER A 33 -13.27 5.22 3.09
N LYS A 34 -14.19 4.53 3.77
CA LYS A 34 -13.97 3.96 5.10
C LYS A 34 -12.91 2.85 5.06
N GLU A 35 -13.09 1.87 4.17
CA GLU A 35 -12.11 0.79 3.97
C GLU A 35 -10.74 1.34 3.58
N LEU A 36 -10.69 2.32 2.66
CA LEU A 36 -9.42 2.96 2.27
C LEU A 36 -8.71 3.63 3.44
N SER A 37 -9.47 4.27 4.34
CA SER A 37 -8.93 4.89 5.56
C SER A 37 -8.40 3.84 6.54
N GLU A 38 -9.08 2.70 6.67
CA GLU A 38 -8.63 1.57 7.49
C GLU A 38 -7.35 0.95 6.91
N PHE A 39 -7.31 0.72 5.59
CA PHE A 39 -6.11 0.23 4.91
C PHE A 39 -4.93 1.16 5.09
N ARG A 40 -5.15 2.47 4.91
CA ARG A 40 -4.11 3.48 5.11
C ARG A 40 -3.51 3.39 6.51
N LYS A 41 -4.33 3.33 7.56
CA LYS A 41 -3.85 3.20 8.95
C LYS A 41 -3.02 1.94 9.16
N VAL A 42 -3.46 0.80 8.61
CA VAL A 42 -2.72 -0.46 8.71
C VAL A 42 -1.38 -0.38 7.96
N ILE A 43 -1.38 0.22 6.77
CA ILE A 43 -0.18 0.40 5.94
C ILE A 43 0.79 1.36 6.62
N GLU A 44 0.33 2.47 7.19
CA GLU A 44 1.16 3.42 7.95
C GLU A 44 1.83 2.74 9.14
N ASN A 45 1.06 1.99 9.94
CA ASN A 45 1.57 1.23 11.09
C ASN A 45 2.59 0.14 10.71
N LYS A 46 2.54 -0.36 9.47
CA LYS A 46 3.44 -1.41 8.96
C LYS A 46 4.46 -0.89 7.94
N SER A 47 4.53 0.42 7.72
CA SER A 47 5.32 1.04 6.65
C SER A 47 6.79 0.59 6.65
N LYS A 48 7.41 0.54 7.84
CA LYS A 48 8.78 0.05 8.02
C LYS A 48 8.97 -1.39 7.55
N LEU A 49 8.09 -2.31 7.96
CA LEU A 49 8.14 -3.72 7.55
C LEU A 49 7.95 -3.88 6.04
N ILE A 50 7.06 -3.06 5.46
CA ILE A 50 6.80 -3.07 4.02
C ILE A 50 8.05 -2.64 3.26
N GLU A 51 8.72 -1.59 3.72
CA GLU A 51 9.97 -1.11 3.13
C GLU A 51 11.10 -2.14 3.27
N GLU A 52 11.27 -2.75 4.44
CA GLU A 52 12.27 -3.81 4.66
C GLU A 52 12.06 -4.98 3.69
N LYS A 53 10.81 -5.45 3.56
CA LYS A 53 10.48 -6.56 2.64
C LYS A 53 10.62 -6.18 1.17
N TRP A 54 10.35 -4.93 0.82
CA TRP A 54 10.58 -4.41 -0.52
C TRP A 54 12.08 -4.42 -0.87
N ASN A 55 12.90 -3.87 0.02
CA ASN A 55 14.35 -3.83 -0.14
C ASN A 55 14.95 -5.23 -0.22
N GLU A 56 14.50 -6.17 0.62
CA GLU A 56 14.89 -7.58 0.53
C GLU A 56 14.53 -8.21 -0.81
N HIS A 57 13.29 -7.99 -1.30
CA HIS A 57 12.81 -8.61 -2.54
C HIS A 57 13.57 -8.12 -3.78
N PHE A 58 13.90 -6.83 -3.78
CA PHE A 58 14.53 -6.17 -4.89
C PHE A 58 16.05 -5.99 -4.73
N ASN A 59 16.59 -6.45 -3.60
CA ASN A 59 18.00 -6.39 -3.22
C ASN A 59 18.60 -4.97 -3.35
N ILE A 60 17.86 -3.98 -2.83
CA ILE A 60 18.19 -2.55 -2.80
C ILE A 60 18.46 -2.06 -1.39
#